data_AF-A0A9W6YI92-F1
#
_entry.id   AF-A0A9W6YI92-F1
#
_cell.length_a   1.000
_cell.length_b   1.000
_cell.length_c   1.000
_cell.angle_alpha   90.00
_cell.angle_beta   90.00
_cell.angle_gamma   90.00
#
_symmetry.space_group_name_H-M   'P 1'
#
loop_
_entity.id
_entity.type
_entity.pdbx_description
1 polymer ?
#
loop_
_entity_poly.entity_id
_entity_poly.type
_entity_poly.pdbx_seq_one_letter_code
_entity_poly.pdbx_strand_id
1 'polypeptide(L)'
;MDGGNDGEFEYEDNGVHFEDFAHELAFLPDLTVPASTILDYDAPNVKNPSLDPTAQLKLVETRRRHEEIMLASGNALPPPA
;
A
#
# COMPACT_ATOMS: atom_id res chain seq x y z
N MET A 1 25.71 -38.12 19.21
CA MET A 1 25.65 -36.81 18.54
C MET A 1 24.25 -36.71 17.99
N ASP A 2 23.41 -36.05 18.76
CA ASP A 2 22.07 -35.58 18.38
C ASP A 2 22.27 -34.49 17.32
N GLY A 3 21.68 -34.71 16.14
CA GLY A 3 21.77 -33.80 14.99
C GLY A 3 20.37 -33.66 14.45
N GLY A 4 19.59 -32.85 15.15
CA GLY A 4 18.16 -32.64 14.90
C GLY A 4 17.89 -32.34 13.44
N ASN A 5 17.00 -33.17 12.89
CA ASN A 5 16.26 -32.99 11.65
C ASN A 5 15.78 -31.54 11.57
N ASP A 6 16.51 -30.76 10.79
CA ASP A 6 16.10 -29.50 10.24
C ASP A 6 14.69 -29.64 9.72
N GLY A 7 13.78 -28.84 10.29
CA GLY A 7 12.39 -28.76 9.88
C GLY A 7 12.31 -28.21 8.46
N GLU A 8 12.62 -29.05 7.48
CA GLU A 8 12.09 -28.97 6.14
C GLU A 8 10.58 -29.06 6.32
N PHE A 9 9.95 -27.89 6.38
CA PHE A 9 8.54 -27.78 6.08
C PHE A 9 8.41 -28.12 4.60
N GLU A 10 8.41 -29.41 4.27
CA GLU A 10 7.84 -29.90 3.03
C GLU A 10 6.40 -29.39 3.04
N TYR A 11 6.17 -28.29 2.33
CA TYR A 11 4.84 -27.97 1.87
C TYR A 11 4.52 -29.11 0.91
N GLU A 12 3.80 -30.13 1.41
CA GLU A 12 3.08 -31.06 0.55
C GLU A 12 2.45 -30.23 -0.56
N ASP A 13 2.58 -30.68 -1.81
CA ASP A 13 1.92 -30.10 -2.97
C ASP A 13 0.41 -30.23 -2.74
N ASN A 14 -0.13 -29.38 -1.87
CA ASN A 14 -1.54 -29.11 -1.72
C ASN A 14 -1.89 -28.52 -3.06
N GLY A 15 -2.29 -29.37 -4.01
CA GLY A 15 -2.65 -28.97 -5.36
C GLY A 15 -3.73 -27.90 -5.27
N VAL A 16 -3.29 -26.64 -5.23
CA VAL A 16 -4.14 -25.46 -5.15
C VAL A 16 -4.75 -25.34 -6.53
N HIS A 17 -5.94 -25.92 -6.69
CA HIS A 17 -6.64 -25.84 -7.95
C HIS A 17 -7.30 -24.46 -8.04
N PHE A 18 -7.05 -23.72 -9.13
CA PHE A 18 -7.54 -22.35 -9.28
C PHE A 18 -9.07 -22.25 -9.13
N GLU A 19 -9.80 -23.29 -9.54
CA GLU A 19 -11.24 -23.37 -9.40
C GLU A 19 -11.75 -23.33 -7.96
N ASP A 20 -10.96 -23.81 -6.99
CA ASP A 20 -11.33 -23.75 -5.57
C ASP A 20 -11.38 -22.29 -5.07
N PHE A 21 -10.61 -21.41 -5.72
CA PHE A 21 -10.55 -19.97 -5.43
C PHE A 21 -11.45 -19.15 -6.35
N ALA A 22 -12.17 -19.74 -7.30
CA ALA A 22 -13.01 -19.00 -8.24
C ALA A 22 -14.02 -18.07 -7.54
N HIS A 23 -14.55 -18.51 -6.40
CA HIS A 23 -15.48 -17.73 -5.58
C HIS A 23 -14.78 -16.57 -4.87
N GLU A 24 -13.54 -16.76 -4.39
CA GLU A 24 -12.73 -15.70 -3.77
C GLU A 24 -12.30 -14.66 -4.81
N LEU A 25 -11.92 -15.13 -6.00
CA LEU A 25 -11.55 -14.28 -7.13
C LEU A 25 -12.72 -13.47 -7.68
N ALA A 26 -13.98 -13.93 -7.51
CA ALA A 26 -15.17 -13.19 -7.92
C ALA A 26 -15.40 -11.89 -7.12
N PHE A 27 -14.75 -11.75 -5.95
CA PHE A 27 -14.81 -10.54 -5.13
C PHE A 27 -13.62 -9.60 -5.35
N LEU A 28 -12.63 -10.00 -6.14
CA LEU A 28 -11.53 -9.11 -6.45
C LEU A 28 -12.05 -7.94 -7.31
N PRO A 29 -11.64 -6.70 -7.00
CA PRO A 29 -11.88 -5.60 -7.90
C PRO A 29 -11.22 -5.89 -9.25
N ASP A 30 -11.77 -5.32 -10.31
CA ASP A 30 -11.17 -5.42 -11.64
C ASP A 30 -9.74 -4.85 -11.61
N LEU A 31 -8.74 -5.74 -11.66
CA LEU A 31 -7.32 -5.39 -11.62
C LEU A 31 -6.84 -4.73 -12.92
N THR A 32 -7.66 -4.77 -13.99
CA THR A 32 -7.37 -4.08 -15.25
C THR A 32 -7.76 -2.61 -15.21
N VAL A 33 -8.61 -2.23 -14.25
CA VAL A 33 -8.92 -0.83 -13.95
C VAL A 33 -7.83 -0.30 -13.03
N PRO A 34 -6.98 0.63 -13.49
CA PRO A 34 -6.03 1.26 -12.59
C PRO A 34 -6.81 1.99 -11.51
N ALA A 35 -6.62 1.56 -10.25
CA ALA A 35 -7.10 2.30 -9.10
C ALA A 35 -6.33 3.62 -9.06
N SER A 36 -6.90 4.66 -9.68
CA SER A 36 -6.32 6.00 -9.68
C SER A 36 -6.62 6.63 -8.33
N THR A 37 -5.75 6.37 -7.37
CA THR A 37 -5.76 7.07 -6.08
C THR A 37 -5.13 8.45 -6.30
N ILE A 38 -5.90 9.50 -6.07
CA ILE A 38 -5.45 10.90 -6.19
C ILE A 38 -5.19 11.44 -4.79
N LEU A 39 -4.01 12.03 -4.56
CA LEU A 39 -3.69 12.67 -3.29
C LEU A 39 -4.15 14.13 -3.26
N ASP A 40 -5.05 14.46 -2.33
CA ASP A 40 -5.46 15.84 -2.06
C ASP A 40 -4.41 16.54 -1.19
N TYR A 41 -3.55 17.34 -1.82
CA TYR A 41 -2.51 18.13 -1.14
C TYR A 41 -3.04 19.42 -0.51
N ASP A 42 -4.31 19.77 -0.74
CA ASP A 42 -4.97 20.90 -0.10
C ASP A 42 -5.80 20.50 1.12
N ALA A 43 -5.96 19.21 1.36
CA ALA A 43 -6.63 18.68 2.53
C ALA A 43 -6.00 19.18 3.86
N PRO A 44 -6.82 19.36 4.92
CA PRO A 44 -6.37 19.98 6.18
C PRO A 44 -5.21 19.24 6.87
N ASN A 45 -5.19 17.91 6.73
CA ASN A 45 -4.13 16.99 7.19
C ASN A 45 -2.76 17.19 6.49
N VAL A 46 -2.71 17.90 5.37
CA VAL A 46 -1.47 18.25 4.65
C VAL A 46 -0.94 19.62 5.09
N LYS A 47 -1.81 20.48 5.62
CA LYS A 47 -1.43 21.81 6.10
C LYS A 47 -0.85 21.69 7.51
N ASN A 48 0.32 22.27 7.72
CA ASN A 48 0.92 22.39 9.04
C ASN A 48 0.94 23.88 9.46
N PRO A 49 0.08 24.30 10.40
CA PRO A 49 0.00 25.70 10.82
C PRO A 49 1.25 26.21 11.55
N SER A 50 2.16 25.32 11.97
CA SER A 50 3.43 25.73 12.58
C SER A 50 4.53 26.04 11.56
N LEU A 51 4.32 25.76 10.26
CA LEU A 51 5.28 26.04 9.20
C LEU A 51 5.06 27.43 8.61
N ASP A 52 6.16 28.09 8.22
CA ASP A 52 6.06 29.26 7.36
C ASP A 52 5.52 28.87 5.96
N PRO A 53 4.93 29.81 5.20
CA PRO A 53 4.34 29.51 3.90
C PRO A 53 5.32 28.88 2.90
N THR A 54 6.60 29.26 2.95
CA THR A 54 7.63 28.72 2.06
C THR A 54 7.98 27.29 2.43
N ALA A 55 8.11 26.98 3.73
CA ALA A 55 8.31 25.62 4.20
C ALA A 55 7.11 24.70 3.87
N GLN A 56 5.88 25.20 4.03
CA GLN A 56 4.68 24.47 3.65
C GLN A 56 4.65 24.15 2.14
N LEU A 57 5.01 25.11 1.29
CA LEU A 57 5.09 24.89 -0.17
C LEU A 57 6.13 23.82 -0.52
N LYS A 58 7.33 23.90 0.07
CA LYS A 58 8.38 22.89 -0.14
C LYS A 58 7.97 21.49 0.31
N LEU A 59 7.22 21.38 1.40
CA LEU A 59 6.68 20.10 1.87
C LEU A 59 5.70 19.51 0.85
N VAL A 60 4.76 20.31 0.35
CA VAL A 60 3.79 19.88 -0.65
C VAL A 60 4.49 19.45 -1.95
N GLU A 61 5.46 20.24 -2.42
CA GLU A 61 6.24 19.92 -3.62
C GLU A 61 7.01 18.61 -3.45
N THR A 62 7.63 18.41 -2.29
CA THR A 62 8.33 17.16 -1.97
C THR A 62 7.36 15.98 -2.00
N ARG A 63 6.16 16.10 -1.40
CA ARG A 63 5.20 15.00 -1.41
C ARG A 63 4.65 14.70 -2.81
N ARG A 64 4.39 15.73 -3.62
CA ARG A 64 3.99 15.57 -5.03
C ARG A 64 5.05 14.82 -5.84
N ARG A 65 6.33 15.14 -5.62
CA ARG A 65 7.44 14.46 -6.29
C ARG A 65 7.52 12.95 -5.97
N HIS A 66 7.00 12.53 -4.81
CA HIS A 66 7.06 11.14 -4.35
C HIS A 66 5.68 10.47 -4.32
N GLU A 67 4.71 10.97 -5.09
CA GLU A 67 3.34 10.45 -5.11
C GLU A 67 3.28 8.96 -5.43
N GLU A 68 4.02 8.49 -6.45
CA GLU A 68 4.07 7.07 -6.84
C GLU A 68 4.48 6.15 -5.68
N ILE A 69 5.45 6.59 -4.86
CA ILE A 69 5.92 5.82 -3.70
C ILE A 69 4.86 5.82 -2.59
N MET A 70 4.20 6.96 -2.35
CA MET A 70 3.12 7.05 -1.36
C MET A 70 1.96 6.12 -1.73
N LEU A 71 1.57 6.12 -3.02
CA LEU A 71 0.54 5.25 -3.55
C LEU A 71 0.94 3.76 -3.48
N ALA A 72 2.14 3.41 -3.96
CA ALA A 72 2.63 2.03 -3.97
C ALA A 72 2.88 1.47 -2.55
N SER A 73 3.25 2.32 -1.59
CA SER A 73 3.44 1.90 -0.20
C SER A 73 2.14 1.72 0.59
N GLY A 74 0.98 2.07 0.00
CA GLY A 74 -0.31 2.02 0.70
C GLY A 74 -0.43 3.03 1.85
N ASN A 75 0.52 3.98 1.94
CA ASN A 75 0.49 5.03 2.95
C ASN A 75 -0.44 6.15 2.48
N ALA A 76 -1.70 6.06 2.90
CA ALA A 76 -2.64 7.15 2.72
C ALA A 76 -2.22 8.37 3.57
N LEU A 77 -2.61 9.56 3.11
CA LEU A 77 -2.54 10.75 3.97
C LEU A 77 -3.39 10.50 5.24
N PRO A 78 -2.93 10.91 6.43
CA PRO A 78 -3.64 10.64 7.67
C PRO A 78 -5.04 11.26 7.61
N PRO A 79 -6.10 10.61 8.13
CA PRO A 79 -7.44 11.21 8.12
C PRO A 79 -7.44 12.56 8.86
N PRO A 80 -8.38 13.48 8.54
CA PRO A 80 -8.55 14.73 9.27
C PRO A 80 -8.69 14.47 10.78
N ALA A 81 -8.02 15.29 11.60
CA ALA A 81 -8.06 15.21 13.05
C ALA A 81 -9.34 15.82 13.64
#